data_AF-A0A140E3N7-F1
#
_entry.id   AF-A0A140E3N7-F1
#
_cell.length_a   1.000
_cell.length_b   1.000
_cell.length_c   1.000
_cell.angle_alpha   90.00
_cell.angle_beta   90.00
_cell.angle_gamma   90.00
#
_symmetry.space_group_name_H-M   'P 1'
#
loop_
_entity.id
_entity.type
_entity.pdbx_description
1 polymer ?
#
loop_
_entity_poly.entity_id
_entity_poly.type
_entity_poly.pdbx_seq_one_letter_code
_entity_poly.pdbx_strand_id
1 'polypeptide(L)'
;MSIKGSATYYVPVEFDGIAGNELMVDTGSDYVTINEKTFDLLKERGKVDFVKQVGGTMADGTSVSVPIYRIAKLNIGCCCIVHDVEAAVFEGTERQILGLSALKKVAPFALSVDPASLILSDCKTQPLDLAKN
;
A
#
# COMPACT_ATOMS: atom_id res chain seq x y z
N MET A 1 3.73 -5.29 19.40
CA MET A 1 3.67 -3.82 19.43
C MET A 1 5.11 -3.31 19.45
N SER A 2 5.71 -3.08 18.28
CA SER A 2 7.11 -2.68 18.20
C SER A 2 7.23 -1.17 18.35
N ILE A 3 7.54 -0.74 19.56
CA ILE A 3 8.05 0.61 19.81
C ILE A 3 9.52 0.60 19.37
N LYS A 4 9.79 1.01 18.13
CA LYS A 4 11.11 1.43 17.69
C LYS A 4 10.98 2.90 17.34
N GLY A 5 11.75 3.77 18.00
CA GLY A 5 11.64 5.22 17.85
C GLY A 5 11.98 5.70 16.44
N SER A 6 11.02 5.70 15.52
CA SER A 6 11.16 6.33 14.22
C SER A 6 9.94 7.18 13.90
N ALA A 7 10.18 8.34 13.29
CA ALA A 7 9.20 9.32 12.82
C ALA A 7 8.30 8.80 11.67
N THR A 8 8.06 7.49 11.61
CA THR A 8 7.42 6.79 10.49
C THR A 8 6.33 5.89 11.03
N TYR A 9 5.16 5.91 10.39
CA TYR A 9 4.02 5.09 10.76
C TYR A 9 3.83 3.96 9.76
N TYR A 10 3.71 2.72 10.24
CA TYR A 10 3.47 1.53 9.40
C TYR A 10 2.09 0.97 9.68
N VAL A 11 1.44 0.46 8.64
CA VAL A 11 0.17 -0.24 8.74
C VAL A 11 0.28 -1.63 8.14
N PRO A 12 -0.29 -2.66 8.80
CA PRO A 12 -0.38 -3.98 8.20
C PRO A 12 -1.33 -3.93 7.01
N VAL A 13 -0.96 -4.64 5.95
CA VAL A 13 -1.78 -4.74 4.74
C VAL A 13 -1.82 -6.16 4.19
N GLU A 14 -2.82 -6.39 3.35
CA GLU A 14 -2.93 -7.58 2.52
C GLU A 14 -3.15 -7.18 1.07
N PHE A 15 -2.31 -7.66 0.17
CA PHE A 15 -2.48 -7.48 -1.27
C PHE A 15 -3.20 -8.68 -1.85
N ASP A 16 -4.48 -8.51 -2.18
CA ASP A 16 -5.33 -9.53 -2.82
C ASP A 16 -5.12 -10.96 -2.25
N GLY A 17 -5.29 -11.15 -0.94
CA GLY A 17 -5.10 -12.45 -0.28
C GLY A 17 -3.66 -12.79 0.13
N ILE A 18 -2.69 -11.91 -0.12
CA ILE A 18 -1.29 -12.07 0.32
C ILE A 18 -1.07 -11.25 1.59
N ALA A 19 -1.21 -11.91 2.73
CA ALA A 19 -1.01 -11.34 4.06
C ALA A 19 0.48 -11.23 4.43
N GLY A 20 0.76 -10.56 5.56
CA GLY A 20 2.12 -10.44 6.11
C GLY A 20 2.93 -9.28 5.54
N ASN A 21 2.27 -8.32 4.89
CA ASN A 21 2.90 -7.10 4.40
C ASN A 21 2.64 -5.93 5.36
N GLU A 22 3.56 -4.98 5.41
CA GLU A 22 3.37 -3.69 6.09
C GLU A 22 3.80 -2.58 5.15
N LEU A 23 3.02 -1.49 5.09
CA LEU A 23 3.35 -0.30 4.32
C LEU A 23 3.66 0.86 5.25
N MET A 24 4.72 1.59 4.94
CA MET A 24 4.99 2.89 5.56
C MET A 24 4.01 3.92 4.97
N VAL A 25 3.28 4.66 5.81
CA VAL A 25 2.46 5.78 5.35
C VAL A 25 3.38 6.92 4.92
N ASP A 26 3.24 7.36 3.67
CA ASP A 26 4.05 8.43 3.10
C ASP A 26 3.19 9.36 2.23
N THR A 27 2.86 10.52 2.79
CA THR A 27 2.10 11.56 2.06
C THR A 27 2.96 12.31 1.04
N GLY A 28 4.29 12.11 1.02
CA GLY A 28 5.20 12.65 0.02
C GLY A 28 5.30 11.78 -1.24
N SER A 29 4.79 10.56 -1.20
CA SER A 29 4.77 9.62 -2.32
C SER A 29 3.38 9.57 -2.99
N ASP A 30 3.35 9.52 -4.32
CA ASP A 30 2.08 9.41 -5.07
C ASP A 30 1.57 7.96 -5.08
N TYR A 31 2.36 7.04 -5.63
CA TYR A 31 1.97 5.63 -5.79
C TYR A 31 2.15 4.80 -4.52
N VAL A 32 1.41 3.71 -4.43
CA VAL A 32 1.82 2.59 -3.58
C VAL A 32 3.11 2.02 -4.14
N THR A 33 4.07 1.71 -3.28
CA THR A 33 5.32 1.04 -3.70
C THR A 33 5.37 -0.34 -3.08
N ILE A 34 5.59 -1.36 -3.91
CA ILE A 34 5.83 -2.74 -3.49
C ILE A 34 7.24 -3.17 -3.89
N ASN A 35 7.80 -4.11 -3.13
CA ASN A 35 9.09 -4.72 -3.42
C ASN A 35 8.94 -5.90 -4.40
N GLU A 36 10.08 -6.37 -4.94
CA GLU A 36 10.13 -7.50 -5.87
C GLU A 36 9.49 -8.76 -5.30
N LYS A 37 9.77 -9.09 -4.04
CA LYS A 37 9.19 -10.27 -3.38
C LYS A 37 7.65 -10.25 -3.38
N THR A 38 7.04 -9.10 -3.07
CA THR A 38 5.57 -8.97 -3.06
C THR A 38 5.03 -9.00 -4.47
N PHE A 39 5.72 -8.34 -5.40
CA PHE A 39 5.35 -8.32 -6.82
C PHE A 39 5.40 -9.73 -7.44
N ASP A 40 6.45 -10.51 -7.20
CA ASP A 40 6.61 -11.86 -7.72
C ASP A 40 5.49 -12.77 -7.24
N LEU A 41 5.14 -12.72 -5.94
CA LEU A 41 4.03 -13.50 -5.39
C LEU A 41 2.67 -13.09 -6.00
N LEU A 42 2.45 -11.80 -6.26
CA LEU A 42 1.25 -11.33 -6.95
C LEU A 42 1.22 -11.79 -8.40
N LYS A 43 2.35 -11.72 -9.09
CA LYS A 43 2.51 -12.10 -10.50
C LYS A 43 2.31 -13.60 -10.70
N GLU A 44 2.91 -14.45 -9.86
CA GLU A 44 2.73 -15.90 -9.88
C GLU A 44 1.26 -16.31 -9.71
N ARG A 45 0.48 -15.51 -8.99
CA ARG A 45 -0.95 -15.76 -8.74
C ARG A 45 -1.88 -15.09 -9.75
N GLY A 46 -1.34 -14.38 -10.76
CA GLY A 46 -2.13 -13.65 -11.75
C GLY A 46 -2.93 -12.48 -11.16
N LYS A 47 -2.40 -11.82 -10.12
CA LYS A 47 -3.07 -10.78 -9.32
C LYS A 47 -2.61 -9.35 -9.64
N VAL A 48 -1.87 -9.18 -10.73
CA VAL A 48 -1.34 -7.89 -11.20
C VAL A 48 -1.55 -7.73 -12.70
N ASP A 49 -2.03 -6.56 -13.10
CA ASP A 49 -2.12 -6.15 -14.51
C ASP A 49 -1.14 -5.01 -14.77
N PHE A 50 -0.32 -5.10 -15.81
CA PHE A 50 0.51 -3.96 -16.21
C PHE A 50 -0.36 -2.80 -16.70
N VAL A 51 -0.08 -1.59 -16.22
CA VAL A 51 -0.82 -0.37 -16.60
C VAL A 51 0.02 0.50 -17.53
N LYS A 52 1.20 0.93 -17.06
CA LYS A 52 2.05 1.94 -17.73
C LYS A 52 3.44 1.99 -17.12
N GLN A 53 4.38 2.62 -17.82
CA GLN A 53 5.64 3.12 -17.24
C GLN A 53 5.43 4.56 -16.73
N VAL A 54 6.00 4.89 -15.57
CA VAL A 54 6.00 6.26 -15.05
C VAL A 54 7.44 6.69 -14.75
N GLY A 55 7.79 7.88 -15.24
CA GLY A 55 9.02 8.57 -14.83
C GLY A 55 8.81 9.29 -13.49
N GLY A 56 9.78 9.20 -12.59
CA GLY A 56 9.76 9.88 -11.30
C GLY A 56 11.13 10.44 -10.92
N THR A 57 11.14 11.39 -10.00
CA THR A 57 12.35 11.92 -9.37
C THR A 57 12.41 11.43 -7.94
N MET A 58 13.48 10.72 -7.60
CA MET A 58 13.74 10.23 -6.26
C MET A 58 14.15 11.38 -5.34
N ALA A 59 14.08 11.14 -4.02
CA ALA A 59 14.43 12.15 -3.02
C ALA A 59 15.91 12.61 -3.10
N ASP A 60 16.79 11.81 -3.71
CA ASP A 60 18.18 12.16 -3.97
C ASP A 60 18.39 12.93 -5.29
N GLY A 61 17.32 13.22 -6.02
CA GLY A 61 17.32 13.94 -7.30
C GLY A 61 17.54 13.06 -8.53
N THR A 62 17.76 11.74 -8.35
CA THR A 62 17.90 10.82 -9.49
C THR A 62 16.56 10.63 -10.21
N SER A 63 16.62 10.49 -11.54
CA SER A 63 15.44 10.17 -12.35
C SER A 63 15.35 8.66 -12.56
N VAL A 64 14.17 8.11 -12.32
CA VAL A 64 13.88 6.68 -12.48
C VAL A 64 12.66 6.49 -13.37
N SER A 65 12.61 5.35 -14.08
CA SER A 65 11.43 4.90 -14.80
C SER A 65 10.95 3.60 -14.18
N VAL A 66 9.75 3.61 -13.62
CA VAL A 66 9.21 2.48 -12.86
C VAL A 66 7.92 1.94 -13.49
N PRO A 67 7.74 0.62 -13.53
CA PRO A 67 6.50 0.02 -13.99
C PRO A 67 5.40 0.15 -12.93
N ILE A 68 4.21 0.50 -13.40
CA ILE A 68 2.99 0.55 -12.60
C ILE A 68 2.13 -0.64 -12.94
N TYR A 69 1.74 -1.38 -11.90
CA TYR A 69 0.81 -2.50 -11.99
C TYR A 69 -0.45 -2.21 -11.19
N ARG A 70 -1.60 -2.67 -11.67
CA ARG A 70 -2.86 -2.62 -10.96
C ARG A 70 -3.04 -3.90 -10.15
N ILE A 71 -3.35 -3.75 -8.87
CA ILE A 71 -3.71 -4.81 -7.94
C ILE A 71 -5.19 -4.63 -7.61
N ALA A 72 -5.98 -5.70 -7.75
CA ALA A 72 -7.43 -5.62 -7.62
C ALA A 72 -7.90 -5.16 -6.23
N LYS A 73 -7.18 -5.57 -5.18
CA LYS A 73 -7.58 -5.36 -3.79
C LYS A 73 -6.38 -5.13 -2.88
N LEU A 74 -6.46 -4.10 -2.04
CA LEU A 74 -5.57 -3.84 -0.92
C LEU A 74 -6.41 -3.73 0.35
N ASN A 75 -6.18 -4.59 1.33
CA ASN A 75 -6.77 -4.43 2.65
C ASN A 75 -5.79 -3.68 3.55
N ILE A 76 -6.22 -2.60 4.19
CA ILE A 76 -5.41 -1.78 5.11
C ILE A 76 -5.95 -1.97 6.53
N GLY A 77 -5.07 -2.33 7.47
CA GLY A 77 -5.45 -2.56 8.85
C GLY A 77 -6.40 -3.74 9.01
N CYS A 78 -7.40 -3.60 9.88
CA CYS A 78 -8.35 -4.68 10.14
C CYS A 78 -9.33 -4.95 9.00
N CYS A 79 -9.69 -3.91 8.23
CA CYS A 79 -11.00 -3.88 7.62
C CYS A 79 -11.09 -3.10 6.31
N CYS A 80 -10.06 -2.33 5.93
CA CYS A 80 -10.24 -1.30 4.91
C CYS A 80 -9.89 -1.76 3.52
N ILE A 81 -10.89 -1.95 2.67
CA ILE A 81 -10.69 -2.45 1.32
C ILE A 81 -10.59 -1.29 0.33
N VAL A 82 -9.44 -1.21 -0.33
CA VAL A 82 -9.18 -0.32 -1.46
C VAL A 82 -9.11 -1.15 -2.73
N HIS A 83 -9.89 -0.76 -3.73
CA HIS A 83 -9.93 -1.44 -5.03
C HIS A 83 -9.08 -0.73 -6.08
N ASP A 84 -8.61 -1.51 -7.06
CA ASP A 84 -7.87 -1.04 -8.24
C ASP A 84 -6.64 -0.20 -7.88
N VAL A 85 -5.80 -0.71 -6.98
CA VAL A 85 -4.61 0.01 -6.50
C VAL A 85 -3.50 -0.05 -7.54
N GLU A 86 -3.03 1.13 -7.96
CA GLU A 86 -1.82 1.25 -8.79
C GLU A 86 -0.58 1.22 -7.89
N ALA A 87 0.30 0.25 -8.13
CA ALA A 87 1.53 0.05 -7.38
C ALA A 87 2.75 0.13 -8.31
N ALA A 88 3.73 0.94 -7.90
CA ALA A 88 5.06 0.98 -8.48
C ALA A 88 5.92 -0.15 -7.91
N VAL A 89 6.68 -0.83 -8.78
CA VAL A 89 7.63 -1.86 -8.36
C VAL A 89 9.03 -1.26 -8.34
N PHE A 90 9.66 -1.27 -7.17
CA PHE A 90 11.05 -0.83 -7.01
C PHE A 90 11.93 -2.03 -6.67
N GLU A 91 13.00 -2.20 -7.44
CA GLU A 91 13.99 -3.25 -7.22
C GLU A 91 14.89 -2.91 -6.03
N GLY A 92 15.31 -3.93 -5.27
CA GLY A 92 16.32 -3.78 -4.21
C GLY A 92 15.90 -2.98 -2.96
N THR A 93 14.61 -2.64 -2.79
CA THR A 93 14.09 -2.04 -1.56
C THR A 93 13.25 -3.01 -0.75
N GLU A 94 13.51 -3.11 0.55
CA GLU A 94 12.64 -3.82 1.49
C GLU A 94 11.45 -2.96 1.94
N ARG A 95 11.58 -1.63 1.83
CA ARG A 95 10.55 -0.69 2.29
C ARG A 95 9.46 -0.56 1.22
N GLN A 96 8.23 -0.87 1.64
CA GLN A 96 7.02 -0.68 0.87
C GLN A 96 6.26 0.56 1.39
N ILE A 97 5.56 1.26 0.51
CA ILE A 97 5.01 2.59 0.79
C ILE A 97 3.51 2.64 0.48
N LEU A 98 2.73 3.23 1.39
CA LEU A 98 1.34 3.62 1.18
C LEU A 98 1.28 5.09 0.77
N GLY A 99 1.27 5.35 -0.54
CA GLY A 99 1.22 6.69 -1.11
C GLY A 99 -0.18 7.29 -1.19
N LEU A 100 -0.24 8.56 -1.60
CA LEU A 100 -1.48 9.35 -1.68
C LEU A 100 -2.52 8.80 -2.64
N SER A 101 -2.13 8.14 -3.73
CA SER A 101 -3.06 7.54 -4.70
C SER A 101 -4.02 6.53 -4.06
N ALA A 102 -3.54 5.72 -3.11
CA ALA A 102 -4.38 4.81 -2.34
C ALA A 102 -5.11 5.53 -1.19
N LEU A 103 -4.44 6.43 -0.46
CA LEU A 103 -5.06 7.18 0.65
C LEU A 103 -6.22 8.07 0.19
N LYS A 104 -6.14 8.66 -1.01
CA LYS A 104 -7.22 9.44 -1.61
C LYS A 104 -8.49 8.63 -1.85
N LYS A 105 -8.37 7.33 -2.09
CA LYS A 105 -9.53 6.44 -2.33
C LYS A 105 -10.32 6.13 -1.07
N VAL A 106 -9.74 6.39 0.10
CA VAL A 106 -10.37 6.22 1.42
C VAL A 106 -10.51 7.56 2.15
N ALA A 107 -10.42 8.66 1.39
CA ALA A 107 -10.56 10.00 1.91
C ALA A 107 -12.00 10.25 2.44
N PRO A 108 -12.17 11.10 3.45
CA PRO A 108 -11.14 11.77 4.23
C PRO A 108 -10.23 10.81 5.01
N PHE A 109 -8.94 11.10 5.10
CA PHE A 109 -7.99 10.36 5.95
C PHE A 109 -7.21 11.32 6.84
N ALA A 110 -6.74 10.83 7.98
CA ALA A 110 -5.89 11.59 8.89
C ALA A 110 -4.82 10.69 9.53
N LEU A 111 -3.61 11.23 9.69
CA LEU A 111 -2.53 10.60 10.44
C LEU A 111 -2.36 11.37 11.75
N SER A 112 -2.69 10.73 12.87
CA SER A 112 -2.37 11.22 14.21
C SER A 112 -0.98 10.71 14.59
N VAL A 113 -0.16 11.57 15.19
CA VAL A 113 1.21 11.26 15.62
C VAL A 113 1.28 10.90 17.10
N ASP A 114 0.35 11.38 17.91
CA ASP A 114 0.28 11.10 19.35
C ASP A 114 -1.18 11.05 19.84
N PRO A 115 -1.76 9.86 20.05
CA PRO A 115 -1.19 8.55 19.76
C PRO A 115 -1.10 8.29 18.24
N ALA A 116 -0.10 7.52 17.84
CA ALA A 116 0.12 7.16 16.44
C ALA A 116 -1.05 6.34 15.88
N SER A 117 -1.83 6.91 14.96
CA SER A 117 -2.97 6.23 14.34
C SER A 117 -3.29 6.77 12.94
N LEU A 118 -3.74 5.89 12.05
CA LEU A 118 -4.29 6.25 10.74
C LEU A 118 -5.81 6.10 10.76
N ILE A 119 -6.50 7.20 10.50
CA ILE A 119 -7.96 7.28 10.40
C ILE A 119 -8.33 7.28 8.91
N LEU A 120 -9.19 6.35 8.50
CA LEU A 120 -9.67 6.18 7.13
C LEU A 120 -11.20 6.27 7.15
N SER A 121 -11.80 7.22 6.43
CA SER A 121 -13.24 7.50 6.58
C SER A 121 -14.11 6.73 5.58
N ASP A 122 -13.76 6.75 4.29
CA ASP A 122 -14.55 6.06 3.25
C ASP A 122 -14.02 4.64 3.02
N CYS A 123 -14.18 3.85 4.07
CA CYS A 123 -13.61 2.53 4.17
C CYS A 123 -14.67 1.49 3.82
N LYS A 124 -14.56 0.88 2.62
CA LYS A 124 -15.40 -0.27 2.28
C LYS A 124 -14.96 -1.44 3.14
N THR A 125 -15.81 -1.82 4.09
CA THR A 125 -15.57 -3.01 4.91
C THR A 125 -16.07 -4.24 4.17
N GLN A 126 -15.35 -5.35 4.31
CA GLN A 126 -15.94 -6.64 3.96
C GLN A 126 -17.13 -6.84 4.91
N PRO A 127 -18.31 -7.25 4.41
CA PRO A 127 -19.37 -7.71 5.29
C PRO A 127 -18.80 -8.82 6.19
N LEU A 128 -18.90 -8.65 7.52
CA LEU A 128 -18.50 -9.63 8.53
C LEU A 128 -19.41 -10.88 8.55
N ASP A 129 -20.09 -11.17 7.44
CA ASP A 129 -21.03 -12.28 7.33
C ASP A 129 -20.48 -13.28 6.30
N LEU A 130 -20.54 -14.58 6.64
CA LEU A 130 -19.89 -15.76 6.03
C LEU A 130 -18.63 -16.31 6.75
N ALA A 131 -18.49 -16.09 8.05
CA ALA A 131 -17.76 -17.02 8.92
C ALA A 131 -18.73 -17.67 9.92
N LYS A 132 -19.72 -18.38 9.38
CA LYS A 132 -20.49 -19.40 10.10
C LYS A 132 -20.57 -20.62 9.21
N ASN A 133 -19.63 -21.54 9.39
CA ASN A 133 -19.80 -22.97 9.14
C ASN A 133 -19.29 -23.70 10.38
#